data_AF-A0A7S4GAS0-F1
#
_entry.id   AF-A0A7S4GAS0-F1
#
_cell.length_a   1.000
_cell.length_b   1.000
_cell.length_c   1.000
_cell.angle_alpha   90.00
_cell.angle_beta   90.00
_cell.angle_gamma   90.00
#
_symmetry.space_group_name_H-M   'P 1'
#
loop_
_entity.id
_entity.type
_entity.pdbx_description
1 polymer ?
#
loop_
_entity_poly.entity_id
_entity_poly.type
_entity_poly.pdbx_seq_one_letter_code
_entity_poly.pdbx_strand_id
1 'polypeptide(L)'
;RGTALRVTEMWELLGHTEGVRCCAYAAGPRRLLTASDDCTLRLWDAATGMQLTSWTAHRGFVLGCAFAPGGRTIASCSDDETVRLWDAAGAKLCTLRKHRAAVNAVHWADVPEPTLVSASAD
;
A
#
# COMPACT_ATOMS: atom_id res chain seq x y z
N ARG A 1 -3.31 -13.92 35.07
CA ARG A 1 -4.10 -14.85 34.22
C ARG A 1 -4.12 -14.25 32.83
N GLY A 2 -3.26 -14.73 31.92
CA GLY A 2 -3.13 -14.17 30.57
C GLY A 2 -4.34 -14.58 29.73
N THR A 3 -5.04 -13.60 29.17
CA THR A 3 -6.05 -13.83 28.13
C THR A 3 -5.34 -14.41 26.91
N ALA A 4 -5.64 -15.66 26.58
CA ALA A 4 -5.20 -16.24 25.31
C ALA A 4 -5.81 -15.41 24.17
N LEU A 5 -4.97 -14.84 23.32
CA LEU A 5 -5.41 -14.20 22.09
C LEU A 5 -6.03 -15.30 21.21
N ARG A 6 -7.33 -15.19 20.92
CA ARG A 6 -8.00 -16.05 19.96
C ARG A 6 -7.77 -15.47 18.57
N VAL A 7 -7.02 -16.19 17.75
CA VAL A 7 -6.80 -15.84 16.34
C VAL A 7 -7.79 -16.63 15.50
N THR A 8 -8.43 -15.98 14.54
CA THR A 8 -9.32 -16.62 13.56
C THR A 8 -9.01 -16.04 12.20
N GLU A 9 -8.78 -16.92 11.24
CA GLU A 9 -8.63 -16.53 9.84
C GLU A 9 -10.03 -16.20 9.29
N MET A 10 -10.16 -14.99 8.76
CA MET A 10 -11.45 -14.51 8.23
C MET A 10 -11.52 -14.71 6.73
N TRP A 11 -10.48 -14.32 6.00
CA TRP A 11 -10.49 -14.24 4.54
C TRP A 11 -9.14 -14.64 3.95
N GLU A 12 -9.18 -15.36 2.83
CA GLU A 12 -8.05 -15.57 1.93
C GLU A 12 -8.19 -14.61 0.74
N LEU A 13 -7.20 -13.72 0.54
CA LEU A 13 -7.26 -12.68 -0.49
C LEU A 13 -6.49 -13.11 -1.73
N LEU A 14 -7.20 -13.68 -2.71
CA LEU A 14 -6.62 -14.20 -3.95
C LEU A 14 -6.66 -13.14 -5.05
N GLY A 15 -5.53 -12.96 -5.75
CA GLY A 15 -5.51 -12.13 -6.95
C GLY A 15 -4.12 -11.76 -7.46
N HIS A 16 -3.20 -11.43 -6.55
CA HIS A 16 -1.82 -11.16 -6.96
C HIS A 16 -1.19 -12.39 -7.61
N THR A 17 -0.41 -12.19 -8.67
CA THR A 17 0.22 -13.29 -9.42
C THR A 17 1.65 -13.57 -8.99
N GLU A 18 2.24 -12.69 -8.19
CA GLU A 18 3.58 -12.79 -7.64
C GLU A 18 3.58 -12.45 -6.14
N GLY A 19 4.75 -12.47 -5.50
CA GLY A 19 4.89 -12.22 -4.07
C GLY A 19 4.28 -10.88 -3.62
N VAL A 20 3.52 -10.92 -2.52
CA VAL A 20 3.01 -9.71 -1.85
C VAL A 20 4.10 -9.19 -0.91
N ARG A 21 4.52 -7.93 -1.08
CA ARG A 21 5.63 -7.32 -0.34
C ARG A 21 5.18 -6.46 0.82
N CYS A 22 4.01 -5.85 0.72
CA CYS A 22 3.51 -4.94 1.73
C CYS A 22 1.98 -4.95 1.76
N CYS A 23 1.43 -4.70 2.94
CA CYS A 23 0.02 -4.40 3.12
C CYS A 23 -0.16 -3.21 4.07
N ALA A 24 -1.25 -2.47 3.89
CA ALA A 24 -1.59 -1.31 4.71
C ALA A 24 -3.10 -1.27 4.97
N TYR A 25 -3.47 -0.90 6.20
CA TYR A 25 -4.86 -0.68 6.59
C TYR A 25 -5.17 0.81 6.58
N ALA A 26 -6.34 1.19 6.07
CA ALA A 26 -6.81 2.57 6.16
C ALA A 26 -7.38 2.85 7.56
N ALA A 27 -7.18 4.08 8.08
CA ALA A 27 -7.77 4.53 9.34
C ALA A 27 -9.29 4.79 9.27
N GLY A 28 -9.87 4.82 8.07
CA GLY A 28 -11.29 5.11 7.81
C GLY A 28 -12.13 3.87 7.49
N PRO A 29 -12.86 3.83 6.34
CA PRO A 29 -13.61 2.63 5.96
C PRO A 29 -12.66 1.43 5.92
N ARG A 30 -13.17 0.23 6.30
CA ARG A 30 -12.41 -1.03 6.39
C ARG A 30 -11.79 -1.43 5.05
N ARG A 31 -10.70 -0.79 4.67
CA ARG A 31 -9.98 -1.00 3.43
C ARG A 31 -8.58 -1.50 3.75
N LEU A 32 -8.20 -2.55 3.04
CA LEU A 32 -6.84 -3.07 3.03
C LEU A 32 -6.25 -2.81 1.65
N LEU A 33 -5.00 -2.39 1.60
CA LEU A 33 -4.22 -2.24 0.39
C LEU A 33 -3.10 -3.27 0.42
N THR A 34 -2.83 -3.91 -0.72
CA THR A 34 -1.70 -4.82 -0.89
C THR A 34 -0.86 -4.39 -2.09
N ALA A 35 0.46 -4.57 -1.96
CA ALA A 35 1.46 -4.27 -2.96
C ALA A 35 2.29 -5.52 -3.29
N SER A 36 2.62 -5.71 -4.56
CA SER A 36 3.23 -6.95 -5.04
C SER A 36 4.29 -6.72 -6.12
N ASP A 37 5.13 -7.74 -6.28
CA ASP A 37 6.06 -7.90 -7.39
C ASP A 37 5.36 -8.02 -8.75
N ASP A 38 4.05 -8.30 -8.79
CA ASP A 38 3.27 -8.26 -10.04
C ASP A 38 3.02 -6.83 -10.56
N CYS A 39 3.71 -5.84 -9.98
CA CYS A 39 3.69 -4.43 -10.30
C CYS A 39 2.34 -3.75 -9.99
N THR A 40 1.43 -4.42 -9.28
CA THR A 40 0.08 -3.92 -9.00
C THR A 40 -0.13 -3.54 -7.54
N LEU A 41 -1.11 -2.67 -7.34
CA LEU A 41 -1.77 -2.48 -6.06
C LEU A 41 -3.17 -3.09 -6.15
N ARG A 42 -3.62 -3.70 -5.05
CA ARG A 42 -4.99 -4.19 -4.91
C ARG A 42 -5.62 -3.63 -3.65
N LEU A 43 -6.85 -3.15 -3.81
CA LEU A 43 -7.65 -2.59 -2.73
C LEU A 43 -8.77 -3.58 -2.40
N TRP A 44 -8.95 -3.86 -1.12
CA TRP A 44 -9.88 -4.86 -0.61
C TRP A 44 -10.84 -4.24 0.40
N ASP A 45 -12.05 -4.77 0.44
CA ASP A 45 -12.94 -4.60 1.57
C ASP A 45 -12.52 -5.60 2.64
N ALA A 46 -12.01 -5.10 3.76
CA ALA A 46 -11.47 -5.94 4.80
C ALA A 46 -12.56 -6.57 5.70
N ALA A 47 -13.82 -6.12 5.58
CA ALA A 47 -14.94 -6.76 6.25
C ALA A 47 -15.44 -7.99 5.50
N THR A 48 -15.38 -7.98 4.16
CA THR A 48 -15.92 -9.07 3.32
C THR A 48 -14.85 -9.91 2.61
N GLY A 49 -13.60 -9.45 2.60
CA GLY A 49 -12.52 -10.08 1.84
C GLY A 49 -12.62 -9.86 0.32
N MET A 50 -13.59 -9.06 -0.15
CA MET A 50 -13.79 -8.82 -1.58
C MET A 50 -12.78 -7.82 -2.13
N GLN A 51 -12.26 -8.08 -3.32
CA GLN A 51 -11.48 -7.10 -4.06
C GLN A 51 -12.38 -5.95 -4.54
N LEU A 52 -12.04 -4.72 -4.16
CA LEU A 52 -12.75 -3.51 -4.61
C LEU A 52 -12.23 -3.04 -5.97
N THR A 53 -10.91 -3.00 -6.14
CA THR A 53 -10.25 -2.59 -7.39
C THR A 53 -8.78 -3.03 -7.37
N SER A 54 -8.15 -3.02 -8.54
CA SER A 54 -6.73 -3.30 -8.72
C SER A 54 -6.19 -2.49 -9.89
N TRP A 55 -4.95 -2.04 -9.81
CA TRP A 55 -4.32 -1.29 -10.90
C TRP A 55 -2.82 -1.52 -10.96
N THR A 56 -2.26 -1.41 -12.18
CA THR A 56 -0.81 -1.39 -12.39
C THR A 56 -0.25 -0.10 -11.82
N ALA A 57 0.49 -0.22 -10.72
CA ALA A 57 0.97 0.93 -9.97
C ALA A 57 2.34 1.40 -10.48
N HIS A 58 3.27 0.47 -10.72
CA HIS A 58 4.65 0.77 -11.10
C HIS A 58 5.08 -0.02 -12.34
N ARG A 59 6.28 0.30 -12.87
CA ARG A 59 6.88 -0.47 -13.96
C ARG A 59 7.72 -1.65 -13.48
N GLY A 60 8.01 -1.70 -12.19
CA GLY A 60 8.62 -2.84 -11.53
C GLY A 60 7.92 -3.13 -10.21
N PHE A 61 8.56 -3.92 -9.35
CA PHE A 61 7.99 -4.45 -8.13
C PHE A 61 7.51 -3.33 -7.20
N VAL A 62 6.30 -3.48 -6.67
CA VAL A 62 5.77 -2.54 -5.67
C VAL A 62 6.19 -3.03 -4.29
N LEU A 63 7.21 -2.39 -3.74
CA LEU A 63 7.88 -2.82 -2.51
C LEU A 63 7.16 -2.34 -1.26
N GLY A 64 6.43 -1.22 -1.35
CA GLY A 64 5.73 -0.63 -0.22
C GLY A 64 4.46 0.10 -0.62
N CYS A 65 3.52 0.16 0.30
CA CYS A 65 2.30 0.95 0.16
C CYS A 65 1.83 1.49 1.52
N ALA A 66 1.13 2.63 1.50
CA ALA A 66 0.60 3.26 2.71
C ALA A 66 -0.63 4.12 2.42
N PHE A 67 -1.56 4.18 3.37
CA PHE A 67 -2.64 5.15 3.37
C PHE A 67 -2.23 6.43 4.09
N ALA A 68 -2.61 7.58 3.55
CA ALA A 68 -2.56 8.84 4.30
C ALA A 68 -3.55 8.79 5.49
N PRO A 69 -3.36 9.60 6.55
CA PRO A 69 -4.19 9.58 7.75
C PRO A 69 -5.70 9.81 7.48
N GLY A 70 -6.05 10.48 6.37
CA GLY A 70 -7.44 10.66 5.92
C GLY A 70 -8.00 9.54 5.03
N GLY A 71 -7.23 8.52 4.68
CA GLY A 71 -7.65 7.37 3.86
C GLY A 71 -7.99 7.67 2.39
N ARG A 72 -7.91 8.92 1.95
CA ARG A 72 -8.25 9.35 0.57
C ARG A 72 -7.10 9.21 -0.41
N THR A 73 -5.87 9.30 0.09
CA THR A 73 -4.64 9.25 -0.69
C THR A 73 -3.87 8.00 -0.32
N ILE A 74 -3.37 7.32 -1.34
CA ILE A 74 -2.50 6.15 -1.24
C ILE A 74 -1.12 6.56 -1.72
N ALA A 75 -0.08 6.10 -1.04
CA ALA A 75 1.29 6.12 -1.54
C ALA A 75 1.76 4.70 -1.86
N SER A 76 2.59 4.58 -2.89
CA SER A 76 3.34 3.36 -3.20
C SER A 76 4.76 3.67 -3.61
N CYS A 77 5.66 2.73 -3.35
CA CYS A 77 7.07 2.82 -3.72
C CYS A 77 7.55 1.53 -4.39
N SER A 78 8.59 1.63 -5.20
CA SER A 78 8.99 0.56 -6.11
C SER A 78 10.49 0.53 -6.39
N ASP A 79 10.94 -0.62 -6.87
CA ASP A 79 12.26 -0.78 -7.50
C ASP A 79 12.43 0.09 -8.76
N ASP A 80 11.35 0.63 -9.34
CA ASP A 80 11.37 1.60 -10.45
C ASP A 80 11.83 3.01 -10.05
N GLU A 81 12.42 3.13 -8.85
CA GLU A 81 13.02 4.33 -8.24
C GLU A 81 12.00 5.44 -7.93
N THR A 82 10.70 5.16 -8.07
CA THR A 82 9.65 6.17 -7.85
C THR A 82 8.79 5.90 -6.63
N VAL A 83 8.29 7.00 -6.07
CA VAL A 83 7.12 7.00 -5.19
C VAL A 83 5.94 7.57 -5.99
N ARG A 84 4.77 6.94 -5.93
CA ARG A 84 3.57 7.43 -6.62
C ARG A 84 2.44 7.64 -5.64
N LEU A 85 1.66 8.70 -5.88
CA LEU A 85 0.45 8.98 -5.13
C LEU A 85 -0.77 8.69 -5.98
N TRP A 86 -1.80 8.16 -5.33
CA TRP A 86 -3.05 7.73 -5.96
C TRP A 86 -4.23 8.21 -5.14
N ASP A 87 -5.36 8.41 -5.79
CA ASP A 87 -6.63 8.45 -5.08
C ASP A 87 -7.10 7.03 -4.74
N ALA A 88 -8.16 6.94 -3.94
CA ALA A 88 -8.73 5.68 -3.51
C ALA A 88 -9.48 4.89 -4.61
N ALA A 89 -9.57 5.43 -5.84
CA ALA A 89 -10.11 4.76 -7.02
C ALA A 89 -9.00 4.18 -7.92
N GLY A 90 -7.73 4.44 -7.59
CA GLY A 90 -6.57 4.00 -8.36
C GLY A 90 -6.12 4.98 -9.44
N ALA A 91 -6.66 6.20 -9.47
CA ALA A 91 -6.17 7.23 -10.37
C ALA A 91 -4.87 7.83 -9.82
N LYS A 92 -3.86 7.91 -10.69
CA LYS A 92 -2.55 8.46 -10.32
C LYS A 92 -2.64 9.98 -10.16
N LEU A 93 -2.29 10.47 -8.99
CA LEU A 93 -2.25 11.89 -8.66
C LEU A 93 -0.90 12.51 -9.03
N CYS A 94 0.20 11.86 -8.64
CA CYS A 94 1.54 12.34 -8.96
C CYS A 94 2.60 11.22 -8.93
N THR A 95 3.80 11.53 -9.43
CA THR A 95 4.98 10.67 -9.37
C THR A 95 6.15 11.49 -8.85
N LEU A 96 6.76 11.02 -7.76
CA LEU A 96 7.91 11.62 -7.10
C LEU A 96 9.17 10.87 -7.54
N ARG A 97 10.14 11.61 -8.08
CA ARG A 97 11.40 11.08 -8.65
C ARG A 97 12.59 11.69 -7.93
N LYS A 98 12.66 11.47 -6.61
CA LYS A 98 13.76 11.99 -5.79
C LYS A 98 14.90 10.99 -5.64
N HIS A 99 14.57 9.71 -5.60
CA HIS A 99 15.54 8.63 -5.46
C HIS A 99 16.12 8.23 -6.82
N ARG A 100 17.31 7.62 -6.79
CA ARG A 100 18.06 7.05 -7.93
C ARG A 100 18.33 5.55 -7.76
N ALA A 101 17.68 4.94 -6.78
CA ALA A 101 17.74 3.52 -6.48
C ALA A 101 16.37 3.03 -6.00
N ALA A 102 16.22 1.72 -5.84
CA ALA A 102 14.99 1.10 -5.38
C ALA A 102 14.45 1.75 -4.10
N VAL A 103 13.17 2.10 -4.08
CA VAL A 103 12.51 2.68 -2.91
C VAL A 103 11.82 1.55 -2.15
N ASN A 104 12.42 1.15 -1.05
CA ASN A 104 12.09 -0.07 -0.32
C ASN A 104 10.90 0.09 0.63
N ALA A 105 10.66 1.30 1.12
CA ALA A 105 9.57 1.56 2.04
C ALA A 105 8.99 2.96 1.87
N VAL A 106 7.69 3.08 2.18
CA VAL A 106 6.97 4.34 2.23
C VAL A 106 6.03 4.34 3.43
N HIS A 107 5.91 5.47 4.10
CA HIS A 107 5.03 5.63 5.25
C HIS A 107 4.42 7.03 5.28
N TRP A 108 3.16 7.10 5.72
CA TRP A 108 2.51 8.36 6.03
C TRP A 108 2.54 8.58 7.54
N ALA A 109 3.20 9.65 7.96
CA ALA A 109 3.19 10.10 9.34
C ALA A 109 2.05 11.09 9.58
N ASP A 110 1.40 10.96 10.72
CA ASP A 110 0.43 11.91 11.27
C ASP A 110 1.13 12.86 12.28
N VAL A 111 2.17 13.54 11.79
CA VAL A 111 2.74 14.73 12.45
C VAL A 111 1.94 15.96 11.95
N PRO A 112 2.01 17.19 12.50
CA PRO A 112 0.91 18.17 12.42
C PRO A 112 0.38 18.51 11.01
N GLU A 113 1.12 18.16 9.96
CA GLU A 113 0.62 18.02 8.60
C GLU A 113 0.93 16.61 8.03
N PRO A 114 0.05 16.04 7.17
CA PRO A 114 0.27 14.73 6.55
C PRO A 114 1.62 14.69 5.82
N THR A 115 2.56 13.92 6.35
CA THR A 115 3.92 13.88 5.85
C THR A 115 4.23 12.50 5.28
N LEU A 116 4.70 12.47 4.03
CA LEU A 116 5.15 11.25 3.37
C LEU A 116 6.66 11.07 3.58
N VAL A 117 7.04 9.91 4.10
CA VAL A 117 8.43 9.49 4.25
C VAL A 117 8.69 8.33 3.30
N SER A 118 9.81 8.37 2.58
CA SER A 118 10.29 7.29 1.72
C SER A 118 11.73 6.92 2.09
N ALA A 119 12.03 5.62 2.02
CA ALA A 119 13.38 5.09 2.23
C ALA A 119 13.81 4.31 0.99
N SER A 120 15.00 4.62 0.50
CA SER A 120 15.60 4.02 -0.69
C SER A 120 16.94 3.39 -0.35
N ALA A 121 17.49 2.64 -1.29
CA ALA A 121 18.84 2.09 -1.22
C ALA A 121 19.95 3.13 -1.51
N ASP A 122 19.59 4.39 -1.81
CA ASP A 122 20.52 5.51 -2.02
C ASP A 122 20.88 6.31 -0.75
#